data_AF-A0A1B8DKX4-F1
#
_entry.id   AF-A0A1B8DKX4-F1
#
_cell.length_a   1.000
_cell.length_b   1.000
_cell.length_c   1.000
_cell.angle_alpha   90.00
_cell.angle_beta   90.00
_cell.angle_gamma   90.00
#
_symmetry.space_group_name_H-M   'P 1'
#
loop_
_entity.id
_entity.type
_entity.pdbx_description
1 polymer ?
#
loop_
_entity_poly.entity_id
_entity_poly.type
_entity_poly.pdbx_seq_one_letter_code
_entity_poly.pdbx_strand_id
1 'polypeptide(L)'
;MTSMLAKYISKKLLGESLENNFGTEDPYFESVPATKLNSKPSKKMKKVRKALPLGISEHDGKVLMKVKRRAYRLDSLFNCCGIRFGWSSVIGIIPGLGDALDVFMAMMVYRTCQQVEGGLPAAVHSQMMFNIVIDFFIGLVPF
;
A
#
# COMPACT_ATOMS: atom_id res chain seq x y z
N MET A 1 -14.05 -39.76 11.76
CA MET A 1 -12.99 -39.16 12.61
C MET A 1 -12.06 -38.23 11.84
N THR A 2 -11.77 -38.48 10.56
CA THR A 2 -10.97 -37.60 9.68
C THR A 2 -11.55 -36.20 9.45
N SER A 3 -12.87 -36.04 9.40
CA SER A 3 -13.49 -34.71 9.18
C SER A 3 -13.33 -33.75 10.37
N MET A 4 -13.31 -34.26 11.61
CA MET A 4 -13.10 -33.45 12.81
C MET A 4 -11.68 -32.90 12.88
N LEU A 5 -10.68 -33.74 12.56
CA LEU A 5 -9.27 -33.36 12.53
C LEU A 5 -8.99 -32.32 11.44
N ALA A 6 -9.52 -32.54 10.23
CA ALA A 6 -9.41 -31.60 9.12
C ALA A 6 -10.06 -30.25 9.45
N LYS A 7 -11.23 -30.26 10.09
CA LYS A 7 -11.92 -29.03 10.52
C LYS A 7 -11.15 -28.27 11.60
N TYR A 8 -10.44 -28.97 12.48
CA TYR A 8 -9.61 -28.36 13.52
C TYR A 8 -8.34 -27.74 12.94
N ILE A 9 -7.64 -28.46 12.06
CA ILE A 9 -6.44 -27.96 11.36
C ILE A 9 -6.80 -26.78 10.45
N SER A 10 -7.91 -26.87 9.72
CA SER A 10 -8.42 -25.77 8.88
C SER A 10 -8.78 -24.55 9.71
N LYS A 11 -9.49 -24.69 10.84
CA LYS A 11 -9.76 -23.56 11.73
C LYS A 11 -8.50 -22.95 12.32
N LYS A 12 -7.50 -23.76 12.67
CA LYS A 12 -6.24 -23.27 13.22
C LYS A 12 -5.40 -22.53 12.17
N LEU A 13 -5.28 -23.08 10.96
CA LEU A 13 -4.59 -22.45 9.84
C LEU A 13 -5.30 -21.18 9.37
N LEU A 14 -6.64 -21.21 9.24
CA LEU A 14 -7.42 -20.01 8.90
C LEU A 14 -7.34 -18.97 10.02
N GLY A 15 -7.38 -19.39 11.28
CA GLY A 15 -7.24 -18.50 12.43
C GLY A 15 -5.89 -17.79 12.47
N GLU A 16 -4.79 -18.54 12.33
CA GLU A 16 -3.43 -17.99 12.28
C GLU A 16 -3.22 -17.13 11.03
N SER A 17 -3.78 -17.50 9.87
CA SER A 17 -3.65 -16.70 8.64
C SER A 17 -4.48 -15.41 8.67
N LEU A 18 -5.61 -15.40 9.39
CA LEU A 18 -6.43 -14.21 9.65
C LEU A 18 -5.81 -13.29 10.70
N GLU A 19 -5.23 -13.83 11.78
CA GLU A 19 -4.46 -13.03 12.75
C GLU A 19 -3.22 -12.43 12.09
N ASN A 20 -2.56 -13.18 11.20
CA ASN A 20 -1.35 -12.72 10.52
C ASN A 20 -1.60 -11.83 9.30
N ASN A 21 -2.85 -11.57 8.87
CA ASN A 21 -3.18 -10.81 7.64
C ASN A 21 -2.26 -11.18 6.45
N PHE A 22 -1.97 -12.48 6.26
CA PHE A 22 -1.02 -12.98 5.26
C PHE A 22 0.38 -12.34 5.29
N GLY A 23 0.86 -11.89 6.45
CA GLY A 23 2.15 -11.20 6.59
C GLY A 23 2.18 -9.83 5.90
N THR A 24 1.02 -9.28 5.53
CA THR A 24 0.93 -7.99 4.85
C THR A 24 0.98 -6.89 5.90
N GLU A 25 2.19 -6.47 6.27
CA GLU A 25 2.38 -5.30 7.10
C GLU A 25 1.96 -4.03 6.34
N ASP A 26 1.28 -3.14 7.04
CA ASP A 26 0.95 -1.82 6.50
C ASP A 26 2.27 -1.04 6.26
N PRO A 27 2.58 -0.64 5.02
CA PRO A 27 3.83 0.06 4.72
C PRO A 27 3.88 1.45 5.37
N TYR A 28 2.73 2.02 5.73
CA TYR A 28 2.63 3.34 6.31
C TYR A 28 2.64 3.32 7.84
N PHE A 29 1.97 2.35 8.46
CA PHE A 29 1.76 2.28 9.91
C PHE A 29 2.36 1.02 10.55
N GLU A 30 2.98 1.20 11.71
CA GLU A 30 3.48 0.13 12.56
C GLU A 30 2.71 0.12 13.88
N SER A 31 2.37 -1.08 14.38
CA SER A 31 1.71 -1.25 15.67
C SER A 31 2.74 -1.36 16.79
N VAL A 32 2.96 -0.26 17.50
CA VAL A 32 3.88 -0.21 18.64
C VAL A 32 3.08 -0.31 19.95
N PRO A 33 3.54 -1.06 20.97
CA PRO A 33 2.89 -1.07 22.28
C PRO A 33 2.90 0.35 22.86
N ALA A 34 1.74 0.84 23.31
CA ALA A 34 1.62 2.19 23.83
C ALA A 34 2.44 2.34 25.12
N THR A 35 3.40 3.26 25.15
CA THR A 35 4.20 3.54 26.35
C THR A 35 3.36 4.32 27.37
N LYS A 36 3.27 3.83 28.61
CA LYS A 36 2.67 4.60 29.73
C LYS A 36 3.63 5.69 30.20
N LEU A 37 3.13 6.69 30.95
CA LEU A 37 3.94 7.79 31.53
C LEU A 37 5.20 7.30 32.29
N ASN A 38 5.16 6.08 32.83
CA ASN A 38 6.29 5.43 33.53
C ASN A 38 7.20 4.60 32.60
N SER A 39 7.24 4.87 31.30
CA SER A 39 8.04 4.15 30.28
C SER A 39 7.77 2.64 30.12
N LYS A 40 6.81 2.08 30.87
CA LYS A 40 6.43 0.66 30.77
C LYS A 40 5.52 0.42 29.55
N PRO A 41 5.77 -0.62 28.74
CA PRO A 41 4.92 -0.96 27.62
C PRO A 41 3.52 -1.36 28.12
N SER A 42 2.48 -0.75 27.55
CA SER A 42 1.08 -1.09 27.81
C SER A 42 0.63 -2.26 26.93
N LYS A 43 -0.41 -2.97 27.36
CA LYS A 43 -1.09 -3.99 26.56
C LYS A 43 -1.86 -3.42 25.36
N LYS A 44 -2.07 -2.09 25.32
CA LYS A 44 -2.75 -1.42 24.20
C LYS A 44 -1.76 -1.15 23.08
N MET A 45 -2.06 -1.61 21.87
CA MET A 45 -1.30 -1.27 20.66
C MET A 45 -1.71 0.12 20.14
N LYS A 46 -0.75 0.91 19.67
CA LYS A 46 -0.98 2.19 19.00
C LYS A 46 -0.44 2.11 17.58
N LYS A 47 -1.26 2.51 16.60
CA LYS A 47 -0.80 2.71 15.22
C LYS A 47 0.03 3.99 15.15
N VAL A 48 1.31 3.87 14.80
CA VAL A 48 2.23 4.99 14.62
C VAL A 48 2.77 4.94 13.19
N ARG A 49 3.12 6.09 12.62
CA ARG A 49 3.74 6.11 11.28
C ARG A 49 5.10 5.40 11.35
N LYS A 50 5.33 4.44 10.46
CA LYS A 50 6.60 3.70 10.35
C LYS A 50 7.74 4.70 10.10
N ALA A 51 8.76 4.63 10.95
CA ALA A 51 9.94 5.49 10.87
C ALA A 51 10.79 5.14 9.65
N LEU A 52 11.67 6.06 9.24
CA LEU A 52 12.65 5.79 8.19
C LEU A 52 13.63 4.72 8.68
N PRO A 53 14.07 3.79 7.82
CA PRO A 53 15.12 2.85 8.18
C PRO A 53 16.42 3.60 8.51
N LEU A 54 17.13 3.12 9.52
CA LEU A 54 18.42 3.69 9.94
C LEU A 54 19.49 3.34 8.89
N GLY A 55 20.35 4.30 8.55
CA GLY A 55 21.48 4.10 7.63
C GLY A 55 21.27 4.53 6.17
N ILE A 56 20.19 5.27 5.87
CA ILE A 56 19.97 5.87 4.54
C ILE A 56 20.56 7.29 4.44
N SER A 57 20.93 7.72 3.23
CA SER A 57 21.29 9.10 2.93
C SER A 57 20.16 10.06 3.32
N GLU A 58 20.48 11.26 3.81
CA GLU A 58 19.45 12.27 4.16
C GLU A 58 18.58 12.64 2.94
N HIS A 59 19.19 12.64 1.75
CA HIS A 59 18.48 12.91 0.50
C HIS A 59 17.46 11.81 0.20
N ASP A 60 17.88 10.55 0.27
CA ASP A 60 16.99 9.39 0.07
C ASP A 60 15.88 9.32 1.12
N GLY A 61 16.18 9.69 2.37
CA GLY A 61 15.16 9.83 3.41
C GLY A 61 14.09 10.85 3.04
N LYS A 62 14.48 12.00 2.49
CA LYS A 62 13.53 13.02 2.01
C LYS A 62 12.72 12.53 0.80
N VAL A 63 13.35 11.83 -0.14
CA VAL A 63 12.68 11.24 -1.32
C VAL A 63 11.68 10.18 -0.86
N LEU A 64 12.08 9.26 0.01
CA LEU A 64 11.23 8.19 0.53
C LEU A 64 10.02 8.76 1.29
N MET A 65 10.22 9.80 2.11
CA MET A 65 9.11 10.48 2.77
C MET A 65 8.13 11.14 1.79
N LYS A 66 8.63 11.71 0.69
CA LYS A 66 7.79 12.29 -0.38
C LYS A 66 7.00 11.19 -1.10
N VAL A 67 7.65 10.10 -1.48
CA VAL A 67 7.01 8.94 -2.14
C VAL A 67 5.93 8.37 -1.24
N LYS A 68 6.25 8.07 0.02
CA LYS A 68 5.32 7.52 1.02
C LYS A 68 4.09 8.42 1.22
N ARG A 69 4.28 9.74 1.26
CA ARG A 69 3.18 10.70 1.37
C ARG A 69 2.32 10.76 0.11
N ARG A 70 2.92 10.68 -1.08
CA ARG A 70 2.20 10.70 -2.37
C ARG A 70 1.40 9.41 -2.56
N ALA A 71 2.01 8.26 -2.32
CA ALA A 71 1.35 6.95 -2.38
C ALA A 71 0.18 6.87 -1.40
N TYR A 72 0.38 7.24 -0.13
CA TYR A 72 -0.72 7.26 0.85
C TYR A 72 -1.87 8.18 0.42
N ARG A 73 -1.56 9.34 -0.16
CA ARG A 73 -2.59 10.24 -0.70
C ARG A 73 -3.31 9.63 -1.89
N LEU A 74 -2.60 9.00 -2.82
CA LEU A 74 -3.16 8.28 -3.97
C LEU A 74 -4.16 7.21 -3.49
N ASP A 75 -3.71 6.32 -2.62
CA ASP A 75 -4.54 5.23 -2.06
C ASP A 75 -5.75 5.78 -1.29
N SER A 76 -5.57 6.89 -0.56
CA SER A 76 -6.66 7.54 0.16
C SER A 76 -7.62 8.31 -0.73
N LEU A 77 -7.17 8.81 -1.90
CA LEU A 77 -7.99 9.55 -2.85
C LEU A 77 -9.02 8.64 -3.52
N PHE A 78 -8.70 7.36 -3.71
CA PHE A 78 -9.67 6.32 -4.07
C PHE A 78 -10.76 6.11 -2.99
N ASN A 79 -10.58 6.66 -1.79
CA ASN A 79 -11.51 6.58 -0.65
C ASN A 79 -11.98 7.97 -0.16
N CYS A 80 -12.06 8.97 -1.04
CA CYS A 80 -12.44 10.32 -0.65
C CYS A 80 -13.95 10.44 -0.35
N CYS A 81 -14.29 10.95 0.84
CA CYS A 81 -15.67 11.29 1.28
C CYS A 81 -16.66 10.13 1.52
N GLY A 82 -16.21 8.94 1.93
CA GLY A 82 -17.12 7.82 2.26
C GLY A 82 -17.87 7.24 1.06
N ILE A 83 -17.64 7.81 -0.12
CA ILE A 83 -18.04 7.31 -1.42
C ILE A 83 -16.74 6.76 -2.00
N ARG A 84 -16.68 5.45 -2.25
CA ARG A 84 -15.65 4.91 -3.12
C ARG A 84 -15.88 5.61 -4.46
N PHE A 85 -15.02 6.55 -4.85
CA PHE A 85 -14.87 6.94 -6.26
C PHE A 85 -14.27 5.72 -6.97
N GLY A 86 -15.04 4.64 -7.01
CA GLY A 86 -14.78 3.54 -7.90
C GLY A 86 -14.94 4.10 -9.30
N TRP A 87 -14.12 3.58 -10.20
CA TRP A 87 -14.36 3.43 -11.62
C TRP A 87 -15.80 3.76 -12.09
N SER A 88 -16.84 3.28 -11.39
CA SER A 88 -18.25 3.61 -11.61
C SER A 88 -18.62 5.10 -11.76
N SER A 89 -17.98 6.05 -11.07
CA SER A 89 -18.30 7.49 -11.20
C SER A 89 -17.61 8.16 -12.39
N VAL A 90 -16.53 7.57 -12.91
CA VAL A 90 -15.79 8.10 -14.07
C VAL A 90 -16.24 7.45 -15.37
N ILE A 91 -16.64 6.17 -15.33
CA ILE A 91 -17.27 5.44 -16.45
C ILE A 91 -18.49 6.20 -17.00
N GLY A 92 -19.21 6.95 -16.16
CA GLY A 92 -20.41 7.70 -16.56
C GLY A 92 -20.17 9.05 -17.26
N ILE A 93 -18.96 9.62 -17.22
CA ILE A 93 -18.70 10.97 -17.77
C ILE A 93 -17.89 10.90 -19.07
N ILE A 94 -16.76 10.18 -19.10
CA ILE A 94 -15.97 9.92 -20.33
C ILE A 94 -15.20 8.60 -20.12
N PRO A 95 -15.46 7.53 -20.89
CA PRO A 95 -14.63 6.33 -20.87
C PRO A 95 -13.18 6.69 -21.20
N GLY A 96 -12.23 6.31 -20.33
CA GLY A 96 -10.80 6.59 -20.47
C GLY A 96 -10.25 7.78 -19.65
N LEU A 97 -11.08 8.67 -19.10
CA LEU A 97 -10.57 9.79 -18.29
C LEU A 97 -10.02 9.35 -16.93
N GLY A 98 -10.69 8.39 -16.29
CA GLY A 98 -10.28 7.86 -14.98
C GLY A 98 -8.96 7.12 -15.07
N ASP A 99 -8.81 6.36 -16.15
CA ASP A 99 -7.62 5.60 -16.48
C ASP A 99 -6.42 6.52 -16.82
N ALA A 100 -6.66 7.59 -17.58
CA ALA A 100 -5.63 8.61 -17.84
C ALA A 100 -5.17 9.32 -16.56
N LEU A 101 -6.08 9.61 -15.63
CA LEU A 101 -5.74 10.19 -14.33
C LEU A 101 -4.97 9.20 -13.46
N ASP A 102 -5.32 7.92 -13.48
CA ASP A 102 -4.63 6.88 -12.71
C ASP A 102 -3.17 6.71 -13.18
N VAL A 103 -2.98 6.55 -14.49
CA VAL A 103 -1.64 6.52 -15.10
C VAL A 103 -0.85 7.78 -14.81
N PHE A 104 -1.48 8.97 -14.88
CA PHE A 104 -0.82 10.23 -14.57
C PHE A 104 -0.30 10.26 -13.12
N MET A 105 -1.13 9.84 -12.17
CA MET A 105 -0.76 9.84 -10.76
C MET A 105 0.29 8.75 -10.45
N ALA A 106 0.18 7.56 -11.04
CA ALA A 106 1.17 6.50 -10.91
C ALA A 106 2.54 6.95 -11.48
N MET A 107 2.53 7.63 -12.63
CA MET A 107 3.74 8.19 -13.22
C MET A 107 4.38 9.29 -12.36
N MET A 108 3.56 10.10 -11.66
CA MET A 108 4.06 11.11 -10.72
C MET A 108 4.81 10.47 -9.54
N VAL A 109 4.29 9.37 -9.00
CA VAL A 109 4.96 8.61 -7.92
C VAL A 109 6.26 8.00 -8.45
N TYR A 110 6.20 7.34 -9.60
CA TYR A 110 7.33 6.71 -10.25
C TYR A 110 8.50 7.68 -10.51
N ARG A 111 8.22 8.87 -11.05
CA ARG A 111 9.24 9.92 -11.23
C ARG A 111 9.89 10.38 -9.92
N THR A 112 9.15 10.29 -8.81
CA THR A 112 9.70 10.61 -7.48
C THR A 112 10.65 9.51 -7.02
N CYS A 113 10.31 8.25 -7.27
CA CYS A 113 11.19 7.12 -6.97
C CYS A 113 12.52 7.24 -7.73
N GLN A 114 12.50 7.63 -9.01
CA GLN A 114 13.71 7.81 -9.82
C GLN A 114 14.71 8.85 -9.27
N GLN A 115 14.33 9.68 -8.30
CA GLN A 115 15.20 10.69 -7.67
C GLN A 115 16.09 10.14 -6.54
N VAL A 116 15.99 8.85 -6.23
CA VAL A 116 16.82 8.16 -5.23
C VAL A 116 18.28 8.10 -5.71
N GLU A 117 19.22 8.41 -4.81
CA GLU A 117 20.66 8.31 -5.06
C GLU A 117 21.05 6.84 -5.35
N GLY A 118 21.80 6.61 -6.43
CA GLY A 118 22.13 5.26 -6.88
C GLY A 118 21.04 4.57 -7.72
N GLY A 119 19.88 5.20 -7.89
CA GLY A 119 18.79 4.72 -8.74
C GLY A 119 18.03 3.52 -8.17
N LEU A 120 16.90 3.19 -8.79
CA LEU A 120 16.17 1.98 -8.45
C LEU A 120 16.77 0.76 -9.17
N PRO A 121 16.77 -0.43 -8.54
CA PRO A 121 17.09 -1.67 -9.22
C PRO A 121 16.23 -1.83 -10.48
N ALA A 122 16.85 -2.24 -11.60
CA ALA A 122 16.18 -2.37 -12.89
C ALA A 122 14.93 -3.27 -12.82
N ALA A 123 14.96 -4.31 -11.99
CA ALA A 123 13.83 -5.19 -11.75
C ALA A 123 12.61 -4.46 -11.16
N VAL A 124 12.83 -3.58 -10.17
CA VAL A 124 11.75 -2.80 -9.53
C VAL A 124 11.20 -1.77 -10.52
N HIS A 125 12.09 -1.13 -11.28
CA HIS A 125 11.71 -0.20 -12.34
C HIS A 125 10.82 -0.88 -13.39
N SER A 126 11.18 -2.06 -13.88
CA SER A 126 10.37 -2.82 -14.82
C SER A 126 9.04 -3.28 -14.23
N GLN A 127 9.01 -3.72 -12.97
CA GLN A 127 7.78 -4.15 -12.30
C GLN A 127 6.80 -2.99 -12.12
N MET A 128 7.27 -1.82 -11.68
CA MET A 128 6.42 -0.64 -11.55
C MET A 128 5.83 -0.23 -12.90
N MET A 129 6.64 -0.21 -13.96
CA MET A 129 6.15 0.12 -15.30
C MET A 129 5.14 -0.91 -15.81
N PHE A 130 5.42 -2.20 -15.61
CA PHE A 130 4.54 -3.27 -16.03
C PHE A 130 3.17 -3.22 -15.33
N ASN A 131 3.16 -2.94 -14.03
CA ASN A 131 1.91 -2.76 -13.28
C ASN A 131 1.08 -1.59 -13.83
N ILE A 132 1.71 -0.43 -14.05
CA ILE A 132 1.01 0.74 -14.63
C ILE A 132 0.41 0.43 -16.00
N VAL A 133 1.14 -0.30 -16.85
CA VAL A 133 0.68 -0.67 -18.19
C VAL A 133 -0.49 -1.66 -18.11
N ILE A 134 -0.40 -2.67 -17.24
CA ILE A 134 -1.48 -3.63 -17.04
C ILE A 134 -2.73 -2.95 -16.49
N ASP A 135 -2.58 -2.12 -15.47
CA ASP A 135 -3.69 -1.41 -14.83
C ASP A 135 -4.42 -0.53 -15.85
N PHE A 136 -3.67 0.15 -16.73
CA PHE A 136 -4.23 0.89 -17.87
C PHE A 136 -5.06 0.00 -18.80
N PHE A 137 -4.50 -1.12 -19.26
CA PHE A 137 -5.21 -2.01 -20.18
C PHE A 137 -6.43 -2.70 -19.57
N ILE A 138 -6.35 -3.12 -18.30
CA ILE A 138 -7.49 -3.69 -17.57
C ILE A 138 -8.56 -2.63 -17.38
N GLY A 139 -8.13 -1.41 -17.05
CA GLY A 139 -9.00 -0.26 -16.87
C GLY A 139 -9.76 0.15 -18.13
N LEU A 140 -9.12 0.09 -19.30
CA LEU A 140 -9.77 0.39 -20.58
C LEU A 140 -10.86 -0.59 -20.99
N VAL A 141 -11.01 -1.75 -20.36
CA VAL A 141 -12.07 -2.72 -20.67
C VAL A 141 -13.30 -2.41 -19.81
N PRO A 142 -14.32 -1.71 -20.33
CA PRO A 142 -15.59 -1.57 -19.62
C PRO A 142 -16.31 -2.94 -19.63
N PHE A 143 -16.64 -3.45 -18.45
CA PHE A 143 -17.56 -4.60 -18.29
C PHE A 143 -19.00 -4.11 -18.18
#